data_AF-A0A7C2ICG7-F1
#
_entry.id   AF-A0A7C2ICG7-F1
#
_cell.length_a   1.000
_cell.length_b   1.000
_cell.length_c   1.000
_cell.angle_alpha   90.00
_cell.angle_beta   90.00
_cell.angle_gamma   90.00
#
_symmetry.space_group_name_H-M   'P 1'
#
loop_
_entity.id
_entity.type
_entity.pdbx_description
1 polymer ?
#
loop_
_entity_poly.entity_id
_entity_poly.type
_entity_poly.pdbx_seq_one_letter_code
_entity_poly.pdbx_strand_id
1 'polypeptide(L)'
;HYFLIRAMAPVMLVMVVLPRELLAFLFGPRWEPAAGAMRWLAGYALCLPILDNVKVLLTGVGRLNDVVRIKIVQVLTILPALILFVPRWGIDGAAAAATLSAAVGLAAAYGALRRYLPAFSLHTYLRPALAAAAAAGLVVVGRTGVPDVVLLALLPLAYLAVLAALERGQLLHNARRLWPMGRFSEGPAV
;
A
#
# COMPACT_ATOMS: atom_id res chain seq x y z
N HIS A 1 9.26 -6.20 -8.69
CA HIS A 1 8.43 -5.62 -7.60
C HIS A 1 7.16 -4.89 -8.04
N TYR A 2 7.02 -4.41 -9.29
CA TYR A 2 5.82 -3.67 -9.73
C TYR A 2 4.52 -4.50 -9.69
N PHE A 3 4.60 -5.81 -10.01
CA PHE A 3 3.46 -6.73 -9.98
C PHE A 3 2.87 -6.92 -8.57
N LEU A 4 3.73 -7.03 -7.55
CA LEU A 4 3.30 -7.27 -6.17
C LEU A 4 2.49 -6.09 -5.63
N ILE A 5 2.93 -4.85 -5.90
CA ILE A 5 2.21 -3.64 -5.49
C ILE A 5 0.83 -3.57 -6.14
N ARG A 6 0.73 -3.91 -7.44
CA ARG A 6 -0.56 -3.96 -8.15
C ARG A 6 -1.49 -5.03 -7.60
N ALA A 7 -0.95 -6.20 -7.25
CA ALA A 7 -1.73 -7.31 -6.69
C ALA A 7 -2.21 -7.03 -5.25
N MET A 8 -1.41 -6.33 -4.45
CA MET A 8 -1.76 -5.98 -3.07
C MET A 8 -2.68 -4.76 -2.99
N ALA A 9 -2.61 -3.83 -3.94
CA ALA A 9 -3.42 -2.61 -3.95
C ALA A 9 -4.94 -2.83 -3.77
N PRO A 10 -5.62 -3.76 -4.46
CA PRO A 10 -7.06 -3.98 -4.24
C PRO A 10 -7.36 -4.49 -2.83
N VAL A 11 -6.53 -5.38 -2.29
CA VAL A 11 -6.68 -5.88 -0.91
C VAL A 11 -6.55 -4.74 0.09
N MET A 12 -5.51 -3.91 -0.07
CA MET A 12 -5.27 -2.73 0.76
C MET A 12 -6.42 -1.74 0.66
N LEU A 13 -6.99 -1.55 -0.53
CA LEU A 13 -8.14 -0.67 -0.74
C LEU A 13 -9.35 -1.15 0.06
N VAL A 14 -9.64 -2.46 0.06
CA VAL A 14 -10.73 -3.04 0.87
C VAL A 14 -10.47 -2.80 2.35
N MET A 15 -9.26 -3.05 2.83
CA MET A 15 -8.90 -2.86 4.24
C MET A 15 -9.03 -1.40 4.71
N VAL A 16 -8.81 -0.42 3.82
CA VAL A 16 -8.95 1.00 4.15
C VAL A 16 -10.41 1.47 4.08
N VAL A 17 -11.12 1.10 3.01
CA VAL A 17 -12.45 1.65 2.69
C VAL A 17 -13.58 0.91 3.41
N LEU A 18 -13.48 -0.42 3.50
CA LEU A 18 -14.51 -1.33 4.02
C LEU A 18 -14.01 -2.21 5.20
N PRO A 19 -13.35 -1.65 6.23
CA PRO A 19 -12.77 -2.45 7.31
C PRO A 19 -13.83 -3.10 8.20
N ARG A 20 -14.98 -2.45 8.42
CA ARG A 20 -16.03 -2.97 9.31
C ARG A 20 -16.69 -4.17 8.66
N GLU A 21 -17.06 -4.01 7.40
CA GLU A 21 -17.68 -5.01 6.55
C GLU A 21 -16.75 -6.21 6.39
N LEU A 22 -15.45 -5.96 6.16
CA LEU A 22 -14.44 -7.01 6.07
C LEU A 22 -14.29 -7.78 7.39
N LEU A 23 -14.20 -7.08 8.53
CA LEU A 23 -14.07 -7.72 9.84
C LEU A 23 -15.33 -8.49 10.24
N ALA A 24 -16.50 -7.91 10.01
CA ALA A 24 -17.78 -8.57 10.25
C ALA A 24 -17.93 -9.83 9.40
N PHE A 25 -17.53 -9.77 8.12
CA PHE A 25 -17.57 -10.92 7.21
C PHE A 25 -16.59 -12.03 7.61
N LEU A 26 -15.33 -11.69 7.95
CA LEU A 26 -14.30 -12.69 8.23
C LEU A 26 -14.33 -13.23 9.66
N PHE A 27 -14.61 -12.39 10.64
CA PHE A 27 -14.45 -12.71 12.07
C PHE A 27 -15.73 -12.57 12.87
N GLY A 28 -16.77 -11.98 12.29
CA GLY A 28 -18.08 -11.73 12.90
C GLY A 28 -18.21 -10.32 13.51
N PRO A 29 -19.45 -9.87 13.79
CA PRO A 29 -19.76 -8.50 14.22
C PRO A 29 -19.04 -8.04 15.50
N ARG A 30 -18.67 -8.97 16.38
CA ARG A 30 -17.93 -8.68 17.62
C ARG A 30 -16.57 -7.98 17.40
N TRP A 31 -16.02 -8.07 16.20
CA TRP A 31 -14.73 -7.47 15.84
C TRP A 31 -14.86 -6.12 15.14
N GLU A 32 -16.07 -5.63 14.88
CA GLU A 32 -16.29 -4.30 14.29
C GLU A 32 -15.60 -3.15 15.03
N PRO A 33 -15.47 -3.15 16.38
CA PRO A 33 -14.72 -2.09 17.07
C PRO A 33 -13.26 -1.99 16.65
N ALA A 34 -12.64 -3.07 16.16
CA ALA A 34 -11.24 -3.07 15.69
C ALA A 34 -11.08 -2.43 14.29
N ALA A 35 -12.16 -2.05 13.64
CA ALA A 35 -12.12 -1.46 12.30
C ALA A 35 -11.34 -0.14 12.24
N GLY A 36 -11.34 0.64 13.33
CA GLY A 36 -10.56 1.88 13.43
C GLY A 36 -9.06 1.59 13.30
N ALA A 37 -8.55 0.71 14.16
CA ALA A 37 -7.16 0.27 14.15
C ALA A 37 -6.78 -0.37 12.82
N MET A 38 -7.67 -1.15 12.21
CA MET A 38 -7.43 -1.75 10.90
C MET A 38 -7.20 -0.70 9.80
N ARG A 39 -7.94 0.42 9.80
CA ARG A 39 -7.71 1.51 8.83
C ARG A 39 -6.32 2.12 8.98
N TRP A 40 -5.92 2.40 10.21
CA TRP A 40 -4.58 2.93 10.50
C TRP A 40 -3.50 1.94 10.04
N LEU A 41 -3.62 0.68 10.45
CA LEU A 41 -2.65 -0.36 10.08
C LEU A 41 -2.61 -0.64 8.58
N ALA A 42 -3.71 -0.48 7.86
CA ALA A 42 -3.70 -0.54 6.40
C ALA A 42 -2.87 0.63 5.82
N GLY A 43 -2.99 1.84 6.36
CA GLY A 43 -2.10 2.96 6.03
C GLY A 43 -0.63 2.65 6.32
N TYR A 44 -0.33 2.08 7.49
CA TYR A 44 1.01 1.63 7.86
C TYR A 44 1.58 0.61 6.86
N ALA A 45 0.78 -0.39 6.48
CA ALA A 45 1.19 -1.44 5.56
C ALA A 45 1.44 -0.90 4.13
N LEU A 46 0.87 0.24 3.73
CA LEU A 46 1.26 0.91 2.47
C LEU A 46 2.69 1.47 2.51
N CYS A 47 3.14 1.91 3.68
CA CYS A 47 4.49 2.46 3.84
C CYS A 47 5.57 1.37 3.83
N LEU A 48 5.26 0.17 4.31
CA LEU A 48 6.23 -0.92 4.52
C LEU A 48 7.03 -1.29 3.26
N PRO A 49 6.41 -1.62 2.10
CA PRO A 49 7.18 -2.01 0.91
C PRO A 49 8.12 -0.90 0.44
N ILE A 50 7.74 0.36 0.62
CA ILE A 50 8.58 1.50 0.21
C ILE A 50 9.76 1.62 1.16
N LEU A 51 9.52 1.55 2.47
CA LEU A 51 10.58 1.58 3.49
C LEU A 51 11.57 0.43 3.32
N ASP A 52 11.09 -0.78 3.05
CA ASP A 52 11.96 -1.95 2.82
C ASP A 52 12.81 -1.80 1.55
N ASN A 53 12.22 -1.31 0.46
CA ASN A 53 12.97 -1.02 -0.76
C ASN A 53 14.05 0.05 -0.53
N VAL A 54 13.73 1.14 0.18
CA VAL A 54 14.72 2.18 0.49
C VAL A 54 15.82 1.64 1.40
N LYS A 55 15.48 0.80 2.38
CA LYS A 55 16.46 0.12 3.24
C LYS A 55 17.43 -0.73 2.40
N VAL A 56 16.92 -1.54 1.47
CA VAL A 56 17.75 -2.37 0.58
C VAL A 56 18.65 -1.48 -0.30
N LEU A 57 18.09 -0.42 -0.89
CA LEU A 57 18.86 0.52 -1.72
C LEU A 57 19.98 1.20 -0.93
N LEU A 58 19.68 1.77 0.24
CA LEU A 58 20.65 2.45 1.09
C LEU A 58 21.74 1.48 1.59
N THR A 59 21.36 0.24 1.92
CA THR A 59 22.31 -0.79 2.32
C THR A 59 23.23 -1.17 1.16
N GLY A 60 22.69 -1.32 -0.05
CA GLY A 60 23.45 -1.65 -1.26
C GLY A 60 24.48 -0.59 -1.65
N VAL A 61 24.23 0.69 -1.34
CA VAL A 61 25.19 1.79 -1.57
C VAL A 61 26.08 2.09 -0.34
N GLY A 62 26.09 1.22 0.68
CA GLY A 62 26.95 1.37 1.86
C GLY A 62 26.50 2.44 2.87
N ARG A 63 25.25 2.90 2.80
CA ARG A 63 24.68 3.98 3.65
C ARG A 63 23.88 3.43 4.83
N LEU A 64 24.43 2.45 5.55
CA LEU A 64 23.80 1.87 6.74
C LEU A 64 23.50 2.93 7.83
N ASN A 65 24.34 3.96 7.96
CA ASN A 65 24.12 5.06 8.90
C ASN A 65 22.81 5.82 8.64
N ASP A 66 22.41 5.99 7.37
CA ASP A 66 21.16 6.67 7.04
C ASP A 66 19.95 5.77 7.37
N VAL A 67 20.06 4.45 7.20
CA VAL A 67 19.04 3.48 7.64
C VAL A 67 18.85 3.54 9.15
N VAL A 68 19.95 3.57 9.93
CA VAL A 68 19.90 3.68 11.39
C VAL A 68 19.26 5.00 11.82
N ARG A 69 19.65 6.13 11.19
CA ARG A 69 19.04 7.44 11.47
C ARG A 69 17.54 7.45 11.21
N ILE A 70 17.08 6.87 10.11
CA ILE A 70 15.65 6.74 9.81
C ILE A 70 14.96 5.95 10.94
N LYS A 71 15.54 4.82 11.38
CA LYS A 71 14.97 4.02 12.48
C LYS A 71 14.93 4.77 13.81
N ILE A 72 15.96 5.54 14.13
CA ILE A 72 15.97 6.42 15.32
C ILE A 72 14.82 7.42 15.23
N VAL A 73 14.64 8.09 14.09
CA VAL A 73 13.53 9.02 13.88
C VAL A 73 12.17 8.32 14.07
N GLN A 74 12.01 7.09 13.55
CA GLN A 74 10.79 6.30 13.74
C GLN A 74 10.52 6.00 15.23
N VAL A 75 11.55 5.62 15.99
CA VAL A 75 11.43 5.33 17.43
C VAL A 75 11.11 6.61 18.20
N LEU A 76 11.81 7.70 17.91
CA LEU A 76 11.56 9.02 18.51
C LEU A 76 10.19 9.59 18.16
N THR A 77 9.58 9.13 17.06
CA THR A 77 8.20 9.50 16.70
C THR A 77 7.17 8.61 17.40
N ILE A 78 7.37 7.29 17.41
CA ILE A 78 6.37 6.35 17.90
C ILE A 78 6.20 6.43 19.42
N LEU A 79 7.30 6.59 20.18
CA LEU A 79 7.24 6.63 21.65
C LEU A 79 6.37 7.79 22.18
N PRO A 80 6.61 9.06 21.81
CA PRO A 80 5.73 10.14 22.26
C PRO A 80 4.32 10.00 21.69
N ALA A 81 4.17 9.51 20.46
CA ALA A 81 2.85 9.28 19.86
C ALA A 81 2.06 8.22 20.64
N LEU A 82 2.69 7.14 21.12
CA LEU A 82 2.04 6.14 21.96
C LEU A 82 1.59 6.74 23.30
N ILE A 83 2.46 7.49 23.97
CA ILE A 83 2.14 8.17 25.24
C ILE A 83 0.95 9.12 25.06
N LEU A 84 0.86 9.80 23.91
CA LEU A 84 -0.20 10.77 23.63
C LEU A 84 -1.50 10.12 23.15
N PHE A 85 -1.43 9.15 22.24
CA PHE A 85 -2.60 8.64 21.51
C PHE A 85 -3.28 7.48 22.23
N VAL A 86 -2.54 6.58 22.88
CA VAL A 86 -3.11 5.38 23.51
C VAL A 86 -4.07 5.73 24.65
N PRO A 87 -3.78 6.68 25.57
CA PRO A 87 -4.73 7.03 26.63
C PRO A 87 -6.04 7.64 26.13
N ARG A 88 -6.04 8.21 24.91
CA ARG A 88 -7.20 8.90 24.33
C ARG A 88 -8.04 7.99 23.43
N TRP A 89 -7.40 7.08 22.70
CA TRP A 89 -8.03 6.28 21.63
C TRP A 89 -7.80 4.77 21.77
N GLY A 90 -7.16 4.31 22.85
CA GLY A 90 -6.88 2.90 23.08
C GLY A 90 -6.08 2.26 21.93
N ILE A 91 -6.61 1.17 21.38
CA ILE A 91 -5.98 0.42 20.28
C ILE A 91 -5.86 1.25 18.99
N ASP A 92 -6.83 2.10 18.69
CA ASP A 92 -6.79 2.99 17.52
C ASP A 92 -5.63 3.99 17.67
N GLY A 93 -5.37 4.44 18.89
CA GLY A 93 -4.24 5.31 19.20
C GLY A 93 -2.89 4.63 18.99
N ALA A 94 -2.76 3.36 19.36
CA ALA A 94 -1.56 2.57 19.09
C ALA A 94 -1.32 2.38 17.59
N ALA A 95 -2.38 2.05 16.84
CA ALA A 95 -2.32 1.90 15.40
C ALA A 95 -1.98 3.22 14.69
N ALA A 96 -2.58 4.34 15.12
CA ALA A 96 -2.27 5.67 14.62
C ALA A 96 -0.80 6.06 14.87
N ALA A 97 -0.27 5.77 16.07
CA ALA A 97 1.13 6.05 16.41
C ALA A 97 2.10 5.27 15.51
N ALA A 98 1.84 3.98 15.26
CA ALA A 98 2.63 3.16 14.35
C ALA A 98 2.58 3.70 12.91
N THR A 99 1.39 4.08 12.44
CA THR A 99 1.19 4.65 11.11
C THR A 99 1.92 5.97 10.92
N LEU A 100 1.82 6.87 11.91
CA LEU A 100 2.55 8.13 11.94
C LEU A 100 4.08 7.89 11.88
N SER A 101 4.59 6.97 12.69
CA SER A 101 6.01 6.60 12.68
C SER A 101 6.46 6.07 11.31
N ALA A 102 5.65 5.27 10.64
CA ALA A 102 5.95 4.82 9.28
C ALA A 102 5.94 5.97 8.26
N ALA A 103 4.96 6.88 8.33
CA ALA A 103 4.88 8.04 7.45
C ALA A 103 6.08 8.99 7.63
N VAL A 104 6.48 9.27 8.87
CA VAL A 104 7.67 10.08 9.17
C VAL A 104 8.94 9.35 8.71
N GLY A 105 9.04 8.05 8.95
CA GLY A 105 10.14 7.23 8.44
C GLY A 105 10.24 7.28 6.91
N LEU A 106 9.10 7.28 6.22
CA LEU A 106 9.04 7.36 4.76
C LEU A 106 9.50 8.73 4.26
N ALA A 107 9.10 9.82 4.93
CA ALA A 107 9.58 11.16 4.62
C ALA A 107 11.10 11.29 4.83
N ALA A 108 11.63 10.76 5.94
CA ALA A 108 13.07 10.72 6.22
C ALA A 108 13.84 9.88 5.19
N ALA A 109 13.30 8.72 4.83
CA ALA A 109 13.85 7.82 3.81
C ALA A 109 13.92 8.50 2.44
N TYR A 110 12.86 9.23 2.06
CA TYR A 110 12.84 10.01 0.82
C TYR A 110 13.87 11.14 0.83
N GLY A 111 14.00 11.86 1.95
CA GLY A 111 15.01 12.91 2.12
C GLY A 111 16.44 12.37 2.00
N ALA A 112 16.71 11.18 2.55
CA ALA A 112 17.99 10.51 2.39
C ALA A 112 18.23 10.08 0.94
N LEU A 113 17.24 9.45 0.30
CA LEU A 113 17.37 8.92 -1.06
C LEU A 113 17.59 10.02 -2.10
N ARG A 114 16.89 11.15 -1.98
CA ARG A 114 17.04 12.30 -2.89
C ARG A 114 18.46 12.86 -2.97
N ARG A 115 19.25 12.73 -1.90
CA ARG A 115 20.66 13.16 -1.90
C ARG A 115 21.54 12.31 -2.80
N TYR A 116 21.11 11.08 -3.12
CA TYR A 116 21.90 10.11 -3.86
C TYR A 116 21.30 9.76 -5.23
N LEU A 117 19.98 9.86 -5.37
CA LEU A 117 19.25 9.61 -6.62
C LEU A 117 18.39 10.83 -6.95
N PRO A 118 18.97 11.93 -7.45
CA PRO A 118 18.23 13.13 -7.80
C PRO A 118 17.17 12.89 -8.91
N ALA A 119 17.34 11.83 -9.71
CA ALA A 119 16.37 11.39 -10.72
C ALA A 119 15.17 10.61 -10.13
N PHE A 120 15.12 10.35 -8.81
CA PHE A 120 14.02 9.62 -8.19
C PHE A 120 12.75 10.49 -8.13
N SER A 121 11.92 10.37 -9.16
CA SER A 121 10.68 11.16 -9.30
C SER A 121 9.52 10.51 -8.55
N LEU A 122 8.95 11.27 -7.60
CA LEU A 122 7.75 10.90 -6.85
C LEU A 122 6.53 10.71 -7.76
N HIS A 123 6.56 11.27 -8.98
CA HIS A 123 5.50 11.17 -9.98
C HIS A 123 5.18 9.71 -10.36
N THR A 124 6.15 8.80 -10.29
CA THR A 124 5.95 7.37 -10.55
C THR A 124 5.03 6.72 -9.53
N TYR A 125 4.98 7.25 -8.30
CA TYR A 125 4.13 6.78 -7.20
C TYR A 125 2.81 7.54 -7.08
N LEU A 126 2.67 8.71 -7.73
CA LEU A 126 1.43 9.48 -7.74
C LEU A 126 0.31 8.78 -8.51
N ARG A 127 0.61 8.10 -9.63
CA ARG A 127 -0.42 7.45 -10.46
C ARG A 127 -1.19 6.34 -9.72
N PRO A 128 -0.53 5.38 -9.03
CA PRO A 128 -1.24 4.39 -8.22
C PRO A 128 -2.02 5.02 -7.05
N ALA A 129 -1.49 6.07 -6.44
CA ALA A 129 -2.15 6.78 -5.33
C ALA A 129 -3.43 7.50 -5.80
N LEU A 130 -3.38 8.16 -6.97
CA LEU A 130 -4.55 8.80 -7.57
C LEU A 130 -5.60 7.77 -8.00
N ALA A 131 -5.19 6.64 -8.56
CA ALA A 131 -6.12 5.55 -8.91
C ALA A 131 -6.80 4.95 -7.66
N ALA A 132 -6.05 4.77 -6.58
CA ALA A 132 -6.61 4.32 -5.30
C ALA A 132 -7.58 5.36 -4.71
N ALA A 133 -7.23 6.65 -4.74
CA ALA A 133 -8.11 7.72 -4.27
C ALA A 133 -9.40 7.82 -5.10
N ALA A 134 -9.32 7.70 -6.42
CA ALA A 134 -10.48 7.72 -7.31
C ALA A 134 -11.40 6.50 -7.09
N ALA A 135 -10.83 5.30 -6.93
CA ALA A 135 -11.59 4.08 -6.64
C ALA A 135 -12.27 4.15 -5.27
N ALA A 136 -11.57 4.66 -4.25
CA ALA A 136 -12.14 4.89 -2.93
C ALA A 136 -13.29 5.91 -2.99
N GLY A 137 -13.11 7.01 -3.74
CA GLY A 137 -14.13 8.04 -3.93
C GLY A 137 -15.40 7.50 -4.60
N LEU A 138 -15.26 6.72 -5.68
CA LEU A 138 -16.39 6.12 -6.39
C LEU A 138 -17.23 5.20 -5.49
N VAL A 139 -16.58 4.41 -4.63
CA VAL A 139 -17.30 3.48 -3.74
C VAL A 139 -17.88 4.18 -2.51
N VAL A 140 -17.26 5.25 -2.02
CA VAL A 140 -17.86 6.09 -0.97
C VAL A 140 -19.11 6.81 -1.49
N VAL A 141 -19.09 7.29 -2.74
CA VAL A 141 -20.24 7.99 -3.36
C VAL A 141 -21.36 7.02 -3.75
N GLY A 142 -21.02 5.82 -4.24
CA GLY A 142 -21.99 4.81 -4.66
C GLY A 142 -22.57 3.93 -3.54
N ARG A 143 -22.33 4.26 -2.27
CA ARG A 143 -22.64 3.40 -1.11
C ARG A 143 -24.15 3.31 -0.79
N THR A 144 -24.99 4.11 -1.46
CA THR A 144 -26.42 4.17 -1.15
C THR A 144 -27.17 3.00 -1.77
N GLY A 145 -27.65 2.07 -0.92
CA GLY A 145 -28.57 0.99 -1.30
C GLY A 145 -27.91 -0.31 -1.76
N VAL A 146 -26.59 -0.45 -1.65
CA VAL A 146 -25.86 -1.65 -2.04
C VAL A 146 -25.51 -2.50 -0.80
N PRO A 147 -25.77 -3.82 -0.79
CA PRO A 147 -25.37 -4.69 0.32
C PRO A 147 -23.85 -4.73 0.53
N ASP A 148 -23.39 -4.80 1.78
CA ASP A 148 -21.98 -4.75 2.15
C ASP A 148 -21.12 -5.82 1.47
N VAL A 149 -21.66 -7.04 1.31
CA VAL A 149 -20.97 -8.14 0.61
C VAL A 149 -20.72 -7.81 -0.86
N VAL A 150 -21.66 -7.09 -1.49
CA VAL A 150 -21.54 -6.67 -2.89
C VAL A 150 -20.51 -5.54 -3.00
N LEU A 151 -20.43 -4.64 -2.02
CA LEU A 151 -19.39 -3.61 -1.95
C LEU A 151 -17.98 -4.21 -1.81
N LEU A 152 -17.82 -5.26 -0.98
CA LEU A 152 -16.54 -5.98 -0.82
C LEU A 152 -16.04 -6.59 -2.13
N ALA A 153 -16.95 -7.07 -2.98
CA ALA A 153 -16.61 -7.62 -4.30
C ALA A 153 -16.43 -6.54 -5.37
N LEU A 154 -17.26 -5.48 -5.35
CA LEU A 154 -17.22 -4.39 -6.33
C LEU A 154 -15.95 -3.55 -6.23
N LEU A 155 -15.47 -3.27 -5.03
CA LEU A 155 -14.31 -2.41 -4.82
C LEU A 155 -13.01 -2.93 -5.51
N PRO A 156 -12.59 -4.19 -5.34
CA PRO A 156 -11.43 -4.71 -6.06
C PRO A 156 -11.68 -4.81 -7.57
N LEU A 157 -12.89 -5.16 -8.01
CA LEU A 157 -13.25 -5.22 -9.42
C LEU A 157 -13.19 -3.84 -10.09
N ALA A 158 -13.71 -2.80 -9.43
CA ALA A 158 -13.66 -1.42 -9.89
C ALA A 158 -12.22 -0.93 -9.97
N TYR A 159 -11.39 -1.23 -8.95
CA TYR A 159 -9.96 -0.92 -8.98
C TYR A 159 -9.27 -1.57 -10.18
N LEU A 160 -9.50 -2.87 -10.41
CA LEU A 160 -8.93 -3.59 -11.55
C LEU A 160 -9.40 -3.03 -12.90
N ALA A 161 -10.68 -2.66 -13.00
CA ALA A 161 -11.23 -2.06 -14.22
C ALA A 161 -10.60 -0.69 -14.53
N VAL A 162 -10.47 0.19 -13.52
CA VAL A 162 -9.82 1.50 -13.65
C VAL A 162 -8.34 1.34 -13.99
N LEU A 163 -7.64 0.43 -13.31
CA LEU A 163 -6.23 0.15 -13.58
C LEU A 163 -6.04 -0.39 -15.00
N ALA A 164 -6.87 -1.33 -15.44
CA ALA A 164 -6.84 -1.86 -16.79
C ALA A 164 -7.10 -0.77 -17.83
N ALA A 165 -8.05 0.13 -17.58
CA ALA A 165 -8.33 1.25 -18.48
C ALA A 165 -7.13 2.22 -18.58
N LEU A 166 -6.51 2.57 -17.45
CA LEU A 166 -5.35 3.47 -17.41
C LEU A 166 -4.08 2.84 -18.02
N GLU A 167 -3.90 1.53 -17.87
CA GLU A 167 -2.68 0.84 -18.27
C GLU A 167 -2.82 0.02 -19.56
N ARG A 168 -3.96 0.14 -20.27
CA ARG A 168 -4.27 -0.58 -21.52
C ARG A 168 -3.08 -0.62 -22.49
N GLY A 169 -2.39 0.51 -22.67
CA GLY A 169 -1.20 0.61 -23.54
C GLY A 169 0.02 -0.18 -23.06
N GLN A 170 0.31 -0.18 -21.75
CA GLN A 170 1.47 -0.90 -21.20
C GLN A 170 1.22 -2.41 -21.12
N LEU A 171 0.01 -2.83 -20.80
CA LEU A 171 -0.37 -4.25 -20.74
C LEU A 171 -0.25 -4.90 -22.13
N LEU A 172 -0.75 -4.24 -23.17
CA LEU A 172 -0.63 -4.73 -24.55
C LEU A 172 0.82 -4.81 -25.01
N HIS A 173 1.66 -3.85 -24.60
CA HIS A 173 3.08 -3.88 -24.92
C HIS A 173 3.81 -5.06 -24.24
N ASN A 174 3.53 -5.31 -22.96
CA ASN A 174 4.14 -6.42 -22.22
C ASN A 174 3.65 -7.78 -22.72
N ALA A 175 2.37 -7.93 -23.03
CA ALA A 175 1.81 -9.17 -23.58
C ALA A 175 2.42 -9.50 -24.95
N ARG A 176 2.59 -8.50 -25.83
CA ARG A 176 3.27 -8.67 -27.13
C ARG A 176 4.73 -9.08 -26.97
N ARG A 177 5.39 -8.68 -25.88
CA ARG A 177 6.80 -9.01 -25.61
C ARG A 177 6.98 -10.43 -25.06
N LEU A 178 5.98 -10.99 -24.39
CA LEU A 178 5.99 -12.35 -23.84
C LEU A 178 5.53 -13.41 -24.85
N TRP A 179 4.70 -13.02 -25.83
CA TRP A 179 4.19 -13.91 -26.88
C TRP A 179 5.27 -14.68 -27.68
N PRO A 180 6.44 -14.10 -28.03
CA PRO A 180 7.46 -14.84 -28.79
C PRO A 180 8.18 -15.93 -27.99
N MET A 181 8.18 -15.84 -26.65
CA MET A 181 8.95 -16.77 -25.80
C MET A 181 8.28 -18.14 -25.64
N GLY A 182 6.98 -18.25 -25.91
CA GLY A 182 6.24 -19.52 -25.88
C GLY A 182 6.52 -20.44 -27.08
N ARG A 183 7.28 -20.03 -28.09
CA ARG A 183 7.57 -20.83 -29.29
C ARG A 183 8.93 -21.55 -29.29
N PHE A 184 9.73 -21.43 -28.23
CA PHE A 184 11.09 -22.01 -28.19
C PHE A 184 11.23 -23.29 -27.34
N SER A 185 10.13 -23.86 -26.82
CA SER A 185 10.19 -25.13 -26.07
C SER A 185 9.94 -26.40 -26.90
N GLU A 186 9.76 -26.28 -28.22
CA GLU A 186 9.74 -27.44 -29.14
C GLU A 186 11.11 -27.63 -29.79
N GLY A 187 12.12 -27.93 -28.96
CA GLY A 187 13.38 -28.51 -29.44
C GLY A 187 13.22 -30.04 -29.53
N PRO A 188 13.72 -30.70 -30.60
CA PRO A 188 13.50 -32.12 -30.81
C PRO A 188 14.10 -32.95 -29.66
N ALA A 189 13.31 -33.87 -29.13
CA ALA A 189 13.78 -34.89 -28.20
C ALA A 189 14.86 -35.73 -28.92
N VAL A 190 16.07 -35.71 -28.37
CA VAL A 190 17.17 -36.61 -28.76
C VAL A 190 17.05 -37.90 -27.98
#